data_AF-A0A9N9J275-F1
#
_entry.id   AF-A0A9N9J275-F1
#
_cell.length_a   1.000
_cell.length_b   1.000
_cell.length_c   1.000
_cell.angle_alpha   90.00
_cell.angle_beta   90.00
_cell.angle_gamma   90.00
#
_symmetry.space_group_name_H-M   'P 1'
#
loop_
_entity.id
_entity.type
_entity.pdbx_description
1 polymer ?
#
loop_
_entity_poly.entity_id
_entity_poly.type
_entity_poly.pdbx_seq_one_letter_code
_entity_poly.pdbx_strand_id
1 'polypeptide(L)' 'PDCVITIPVSDVFYDPAVPAIGYTPLPPPAALMNAVFTIDLYEIQQMVRQNKNHKTS' A
#
# COMPACT_ATOMS: atom_id res chain seq x y z
N PRO A 1 -19.17 -6.18 0.27
CA PRO A 1 -18.21 -5.17 -0.21
C PRO A 1 -16.85 -5.54 0.37
N ASP A 2 -15.83 -5.68 -0.46
CA ASP A 2 -14.51 -6.05 0.02
C ASP A 2 -13.89 -4.83 0.72
N CYS A 3 -13.77 -4.91 2.05
CA CYS A 3 -13.20 -3.85 2.88
C CYS A 3 -11.66 -3.88 2.90
N VAL A 4 -11.03 -4.75 2.10
CA VAL A 4 -9.58 -4.93 2.08
C VAL A 4 -9.03 -4.40 0.77
N ILE A 5 -8.05 -3.52 0.85
CA ILE A 5 -7.26 -3.06 -0.29
C ILE A 5 -5.87 -3.69 -0.19
N THR A 6 -5.42 -4.32 -1.28
CA THR A 6 -4.06 -4.88 -1.40
C THR A 6 -3.30 -4.06 -2.42
N ILE A 7 -2.15 -3.49 -2.02
CA ILE A 7 -1.28 -2.69 -2.88
C ILE A 7 0.10 -3.36 -2.95
N PRO A 8 0.56 -3.81 -4.12
CA PRO A 8 1.93 -4.30 -4.29
C PRO A 8 2.95 -3.24 -3.88
N VAL A 9 3.99 -3.63 -3.15
CA VAL A 9 5.08 -2.71 -2.79
C VAL A 9 5.79 -2.18 -4.04
N SER A 10 5.82 -2.98 -5.12
CA SER A 10 6.36 -2.57 -6.42
C SER A 10 5.75 -1.27 -6.93
N ASP A 11 4.44 -1.12 -6.80
CA ASP A 11 3.67 -0.03 -7.42
C ASP A 11 3.90 1.32 -6.72
N VAL A 12 4.42 1.29 -5.48
CA VAL A 12 4.66 2.48 -4.66
C VAL A 12 6.10 2.97 -4.76
N PHE A 13 7.06 2.04 -4.83
CA PHE A 13 8.48 2.35 -4.65
C PHE A 13 9.35 2.15 -5.89
N TYR A 14 8.87 1.45 -6.91
CA TYR A 14 9.67 1.10 -8.07
C TYR A 14 9.05 1.65 -9.34
N ASP A 15 9.88 2.32 -10.13
CA ASP A 15 9.46 2.73 -11.45
C ASP A 15 9.17 1.48 -12.31
N PRO A 16 8.08 1.49 -13.09
CA PRO A 16 7.85 0.45 -14.06
C PRO A 16 9.04 0.39 -15.01
N ALA A 17 9.38 -0.80 -15.49
CA ALA A 17 10.45 -0.97 -16.46
C ALA A 17 10.10 -0.18 -17.74
N VAL A 18 10.60 1.05 -17.84
CA VAL A 18 10.48 1.85 -19.05
C VAL A 18 11.55 1.37 -20.02
N PRO A 19 11.20 0.99 -21.26
CA PRO A 19 12.20 0.70 -22.28
C PRO A 19 12.89 2.03 -22.66
N ALA A 20 13.99 2.36 -21.99
CA ALA A 20 14.75 3.57 -22.28
C ALA A 20 16.20 3.23 -22.64
N ILE A 21 16.69 3.96 -23.65
CA ILE A 21 18.00 3.96 -24.33
C ILE A 21 19.23 4.10 -23.41
N GLY A 22 19.40 3.19 -22.45
CA GLY A 22 20.62 3.04 -21.65
C GLY A 22 20.47 3.21 -20.14
N TYR A 23 19.26 3.44 -19.61
CA TYR A 23 19.01 3.43 -18.17
C TYR A 23 18.20 2.19 -17.77
N THR A 24 18.80 1.31 -16.98
CA THR A 24 18.12 0.17 -16.36
C THR A 24 17.83 0.51 -14.90
N PRO A 25 16.55 0.65 -14.49
CA PRO A 25 16.20 0.83 -13.08
C PRO A 25 16.75 -0.31 -12.21
N LEU A 26 17.17 -0.01 -10.98
CA LEU A 26 17.62 -1.03 -10.04
C LEU A 26 16.43 -1.94 -9.67
N PRO A 27 16.55 -3.27 -9.81
CA PRO A 27 15.45 -4.16 -9.47
C PRO A 27 15.17 -4.15 -7.95
N PRO A 28 13.91 -4.40 -7.55
CA PRO A 28 13.57 -4.56 -6.15
C PRO A 28 14.38 -5.69 -5.50
N PRO A 29 14.76 -5.57 -4.21
CA PRO A 29 15.23 -6.70 -3.43
C PRO A 29 14.23 -7.86 -3.50
N ALA A 30 14.73 -9.09 -3.58
CA ALA A 30 13.90 -10.29 -3.72
C ALA A 30 12.81 -10.40 -2.64
N ALA A 31 13.10 -9.96 -1.41
CA ALA A 31 12.16 -9.93 -0.30
C ALA A 31 10.94 -9.02 -0.55
N LEU A 32 11.05 -8.05 -1.45
CA LEU A 32 9.99 -7.09 -1.77
C LEU A 32 9.24 -7.41 -3.06
N MET A 33 9.69 -8.39 -3.85
CA MET A 33 9.07 -8.72 -5.15
C MET A 33 7.62 -9.18 -5.02
N ASN A 34 7.26 -9.82 -3.90
CA ASN A 34 5.90 -10.29 -3.62
C ASN A 34 5.30 -9.62 -2.38
N ALA A 35 5.93 -8.56 -1.88
CA ALA A 35 5.43 -7.87 -0.70
C ALA A 35 4.21 -7.02 -1.09
N VAL A 36 3.22 -6.99 -0.21
CA VAL A 36 2.00 -6.20 -0.38
C VAL A 36 1.72 -5.42 0.90
N PHE A 37 1.21 -4.20 0.73
CA PHE A 37 0.51 -3.50 1.79
C PHE A 37 -0.94 -3.96 1.79
N THR A 38 -1.40 -4.39 2.97
CA THR A 38 -2.81 -4.73 3.19
C THR A 38 -3.43 -3.65 4.05
N ILE A 39 -4.50 -3.05 3.55
CA ILE A 39 -5.25 -2.01 4.24
C ILE A 39 -6.65 -2.55 4.53
N ASP A 40 -6.98 -2.72 5.80
CA ASP A 40 -8.33 -3.05 6.26
C ASP A 40 -9.11 -1.76 6.53
N LEU A 41 -10.03 -1.44 5.61
CA LEU A 41 -10.89 -0.26 5.73
C LEU A 41 -11.89 -0.39 6.87
N TYR A 42 -12.28 -1.61 7.25
CA TYR A 42 -13.17 -1.81 8.39
C TYR A 42 -12.46 -1.44 9.69
N GLU A 43 -11.22 -1.88 9.89
CA GLU A 43 -10.43 -1.51 11.07
C GLU A 43 -10.26 0.02 11.17
N ILE A 44 -9.88 0.67 10.06
CA ILE A 44 -9.73 2.13 9.99
C ILE A 44 -11.04 2.84 10.32
N GLN A 45 -12.18 2.38 9.78
CA GLN A 45 -13.49 2.96 10.07
C GLN A 45 -13.83 2.86 11.55
N GLN A 46 -13.51 1.74 12.19
CA GLN A 46 -13.75 1.56 13.61
C GLN A 46 -12.88 2.48 14.46
N MET A 47 -11.59 2.64 14.12
CA MET A 47 -10.71 3.60 14.80
C MET A 47 -11.23 5.04 14.70
N VAL A 48 -11.64 5.47 13.51
CA VAL A 48 -12.22 6.79 13.28
C VAL A 48 -13.51 6.98 14.09
N ARG A 49 -14.38 5.96 14.13
CA ARG A 49 -15.63 5.99 14.89
C ARG A 49 -15.38 6.14 16.39
N GLN A 50 -14.43 5.41 16.95
CA GLN A 50 -14.08 5.51 18.38
C GLN A 50 -13.47 6.88 18.73
N ASN A 51 -12.60 7.42 17.87
CA ASN A 51 -12.04 8.76 18.06
C ASN A 51 -13.11 9.86 18.02
N LYS A 52 -14.12 9.74 17.15
CA LYS A 52 -15.25 10.67 17.11
C LYS A 52 -16.07 10.60 18.40
N ASN A 53 -16.36 9.39 18.89
CA ASN A 53 -17.13 9.20 20.12
C ASN A 53 -16.41 9.76 21.35
N HIS A 54 -15.08 9.62 21.44
CA HIS A 54 -14.28 10.17 22.54
C HIS A 54 -14.23 11.70 22.53
N LYS A 55 -14.29 12.34 21.36
CA LYS A 55 -14.26 13.81 21.23
C LYS A 55 -15.60 14.48 21.58
N THR A 56 -16.70 13.73 21.58
CA THR A 56 -18.06 14.23 21.81
C THR A 56 -18.64 13.87 23.18
N SER A 57 -17.87 13.19 24.03
CA SER A 57 -18.22 12.86 25.43
C SER A 57 -17.39 13.69 26.39
#